data_AF-A0A2A5ILM1-F1
#
_entry.id   AF-A0A2A5ILM1-F1
#
_cell.length_a   1.000
_cell.length_b   1.000
_cell.length_c   1.000
_cell.angle_alpha   90.00
_cell.angle_beta   90.00
_cell.angle_gamma   90.00
#
_symmetry.space_group_name_H-M   'P 1'
#
loop_
_entity.id
_entity.type
_entity.pdbx_description
1 polymer ?
#
loop_
_entity_poly.entity_id
_entity_poly.type
_entity_poly.pdbx_seq_one_letter_code
_entity_poly.pdbx_strand_id
1 'polypeptide(L)'
;MKGYKCKFCGLKNDHLEMKCYSKPTGKFNKNGSEKMARKYVHLKCDEEYKKNEAFKEKELKELDELFTYLKKLHRIDTLDGRMMEKIQDLRNGTVVFNKKKIKRYKEGVPFRDILYTYEVNETYINEIVSNMVFAAKWNEFSYVFAIVINNINDSIGVASNKETVMNRREAVIDNNLVDQTSYSTDEPAKYNNNKKDVLDISEFL
;
A
#
# COMPACT_ATOMS: atom_id res chain seq x y z
N MET A 1 24.04 21.00 31.67
CA MET A 1 23.19 19.79 31.85
C MET A 1 23.42 18.81 30.70
N LYS A 2 23.73 17.54 31.01
CA LYS A 2 23.82 16.45 30.01
C LYS A 2 22.40 15.99 29.64
N GLY A 3 21.75 16.69 28.71
CA GLY A 3 20.43 16.28 28.20
C GLY A 3 20.54 15.19 27.13
N TYR A 4 19.53 14.33 27.04
CA TYR A 4 19.39 13.29 26.01
C TYR A 4 18.70 13.86 24.77
N LYS A 5 19.15 13.45 23.58
CA LYS A 5 18.58 13.91 22.31
C LYS A 5 17.33 13.11 21.98
N CYS A 6 16.20 13.80 21.79
CA CYS A 6 14.98 13.20 21.29
C CYS A 6 15.20 12.65 19.88
N LYS A 7 14.87 11.37 19.67
CA LYS A 7 15.04 10.71 18.37
C LYS A 7 14.10 11.26 17.30
N PHE A 8 12.96 11.82 17.71
CA PHE A 8 11.95 12.36 16.81
C PHE A 8 12.26 13.80 16.40
N CYS A 9 12.26 14.75 17.33
CA CYS A 9 12.47 16.18 17.01
C CYS A 9 13.93 16.65 17.07
N GLY A 10 14.85 15.83 17.59
CA GLY A 10 16.28 16.16 17.66
C GLY A 10 16.69 17.15 18.76
N LEU A 11 15.74 17.72 19.51
CA LEU A 11 16.02 18.59 20.65
C LEU A 11 16.49 17.79 21.86
N LYS A 12 17.24 18.44 22.77
CA LYS A 12 17.71 17.81 24.01
C LYS A 12 16.77 18.13 25.16
N ASN A 13 16.51 17.15 26.03
CA ASN A 13 15.81 17.39 27.29
C ASN A 13 16.39 16.50 28.40
N ASP A 14 15.92 16.69 29.63
CA ASP A 14 16.28 15.85 30.76
C ASP A 14 15.70 14.44 30.61
N HIS A 15 16.45 13.45 31.10
CA HIS A 15 16.09 12.03 31.02
C HIS A 15 14.74 11.72 31.67
N LEU A 16 14.43 12.40 32.78
CA LEU A 16 13.20 12.19 33.56
C LEU A 16 11.94 12.60 32.77
N GLU A 17 12.07 13.53 31.82
CA GLU A 17 10.97 14.01 30.97
C GLU A 17 10.89 13.28 29.62
N MET A 18 11.66 12.20 29.47
CA MET A 18 11.78 11.46 28.22
C MET A 18 11.44 9.99 28.40
N LYS A 19 10.73 9.46 27.41
CA LYS A 19 10.45 8.03 27.29
C LYS A 19 11.65 7.32 26.64
N CYS A 20 12.05 6.19 27.22
CA CYS A 20 13.15 5.38 26.73
C CYS A 20 12.63 4.12 26.03
N TYR A 21 13.04 3.93 24.78
CA TYR A 21 12.83 2.73 23.99
C TYR A 21 14.14 1.95 23.90
N SER A 22 14.20 0.77 24.52
CA SER A 22 15.37 -0.10 24.46
C SER A 22 15.13 -1.29 23.54
N LYS A 23 16.02 -1.53 22.56
CA LYS A 23 16.03 -2.74 21.74
C LYS A 23 17.35 -3.51 21.92
N PRO A 24 17.33 -4.85 21.98
CA PRO A 24 18.55 -5.67 21.99
C PRO A 24 19.35 -5.45 20.71
N THR A 25 20.69 -5.52 20.80
CA THR A 25 21.57 -5.29 19.63
C THR A 25 22.22 -6.56 19.09
N GLY A 26 22.00 -7.73 19.72
CA GLY A 26 22.71 -8.97 19.39
C GLY A 26 24.20 -8.97 19.75
N LYS A 27 24.72 -7.85 20.31
CA LYS A 27 26.10 -7.75 20.80
C LYS A 27 26.09 -7.90 22.32
N PHE A 28 27.06 -8.62 22.85
CA PHE A 28 27.19 -8.84 24.29
C PHE A 28 28.25 -7.92 24.89
N ASN A 29 28.00 -7.46 26.11
CA ASN A 29 28.98 -6.77 26.94
C ASN A 29 30.00 -7.78 27.51
N LYS A 30 31.11 -7.29 28.06
CA LYS A 30 32.16 -8.14 28.66
C LYS A 30 31.66 -9.03 29.81
N ASN A 31 30.56 -8.64 30.45
CA ASN A 31 29.89 -9.38 31.52
C ASN A 31 28.82 -10.37 31.01
N GLY A 32 28.77 -10.62 29.70
CA GLY A 32 27.81 -11.55 29.09
C GLY A 32 26.39 -11.02 28.95
N SER A 33 26.08 -9.80 29.42
CA SER A 33 24.75 -9.19 29.22
C SER A 33 24.59 -8.62 27.82
N GLU A 34 23.39 -8.72 27.27
CA GLU A 34 23.12 -8.18 25.94
C GLU A 34 23.15 -6.64 25.96
N LYS A 35 23.87 -6.06 25.01
CA LYS A 35 23.96 -4.62 24.85
C LYS A 35 22.64 -4.10 24.30
N MET A 36 22.02 -3.18 25.02
CA MET A 36 20.75 -2.55 24.64
C MET A 36 20.99 -1.21 23.94
N ALA A 37 20.41 -1.04 22.75
CA ALA A 37 20.32 0.25 22.08
C ALA A 37 19.14 1.03 22.66
N ARG A 38 19.43 2.14 23.33
CA ARG A 38 18.42 3.03 23.93
C ARG A 38 18.14 4.21 22.99
N LYS A 39 16.87 4.48 22.74
CA LYS A 39 16.38 5.67 22.03
C LYS A 39 15.50 6.46 22.99
N TYR A 40 15.74 7.77 23.07
CA TYR A 40 14.97 8.67 23.94
C TYR A 40 14.03 9.51 23.10
N VAL A 41 12.79 9.69 23.56
CA VAL A 41 11.75 10.48 22.89
C VAL A 41 11.02 11.31 23.94
N HIS A 42 10.71 12.58 23.66
CA HIS A 42 9.88 13.37 24.58
C HIS A 42 8.50 12.73 24.74
N LEU A 43 7.90 12.88 25.92
CA LEU A 43 6.54 12.41 26.17
C LEU A 43 5.54 12.95 25.14
N LYS A 44 5.67 14.24 24.76
CA LYS A 44 4.83 14.88 23.73
C LYS A 44 5.07 14.33 22.31
N CYS A 45 6.27 13.86 22.02
CA CYS A 45 6.61 13.30 20.71
C CYS A 45 6.31 11.80 20.62
N ASP A 46 5.82 11.16 21.69
CA ASP A 46 5.68 9.71 21.77
C ASP A 46 4.69 9.15 20.74
N GLU A 47 3.54 9.80 20.62
CA GLU A 47 2.47 9.35 19.72
C GLU A 47 2.90 9.45 18.24
N GLU A 48 3.48 10.58 17.85
CA GLU A 48 3.99 10.78 16.49
C GLU A 48 5.16 9.84 16.19
N TYR A 49 6.03 9.60 17.17
CA TYR A 49 7.12 8.64 17.03
C TYR A 49 6.59 7.22 16.79
N LYS A 50 5.60 6.77 17.57
CA LYS A 50 4.95 5.45 17.38
C LYS A 50 4.29 5.33 16.02
N LYS A 51 3.53 6.35 15.58
CA LYS A 51 2.92 6.40 14.25
C LYS A 51 3.99 6.29 13.15
N ASN A 52 5.10 7.00 13.30
CA ASN A 52 6.19 6.98 12.32
C ASN A 52 6.94 5.63 12.28
N GLU A 53 7.22 5.01 13.43
CA GLU A 53 7.81 3.67 13.48
C GLU A 53 6.85 2.62 12.91
N ALA A 54 5.55 2.67 13.25
CA ALA A 54 4.55 1.77 12.67
C ALA A 54 4.44 1.92 11.15
N PHE A 55 4.47 3.16 10.64
CA PHE A 55 4.50 3.43 9.21
C PHE A 55 5.74 2.85 8.53
N LYS A 56 6.93 3.00 9.13
CA LYS A 56 8.17 2.40 8.60
C LYS A 56 8.14 0.88 8.63
N GLU A 57 7.61 0.28 9.69
CA GLU A 57 7.47 -1.17 9.79
C GLU A 57 6.50 -1.71 8.74
N LYS A 58 5.38 -1.01 8.50
CA LYS A 58 4.45 -1.36 7.42
C LYS A 58 5.12 -1.25 6.05
N GLU A 59 5.78 -0.13 5.76
CA GLU A 59 6.52 0.05 4.50
C GLU A 59 7.59 -1.01 4.25
N LEU A 60 8.30 -1.43 5.31
CA LEU A 60 9.32 -2.46 5.18
C LEU A 60 8.70 -3.81 4.81
N LYS A 61 7.56 -4.16 5.40
CA LYS A 61 6.83 -5.39 5.06
C LYS A 61 6.32 -5.37 3.62
N GLU A 62 5.68 -4.27 3.21
CA GLU A 62 5.19 -4.13 1.83
C GLU A 62 6.33 -4.19 0.81
N LEU A 63 7.50 -3.62 1.14
CA LEU A 63 8.68 -3.71 0.30
C LEU A 63 9.22 -5.14 0.22
N ASP A 64 9.26 -5.87 1.34
CA ASP A 64 9.74 -7.25 1.40
C ASP A 64 8.85 -8.22 0.62
N GLU A 65 7.54 -8.01 0.69
CA GLU A 65 6.54 -8.73 -0.13
C GLU A 65 6.77 -8.49 -1.62
N LEU A 66 6.85 -7.22 -2.04
CA LEU A 66 7.14 -6.86 -3.42
C LEU A 66 8.50 -7.43 -3.89
N PHE A 67 9.53 -7.34 -3.04
CA PHE A 67 10.86 -7.86 -3.34
C PHE A 67 10.83 -9.38 -3.57
N THR A 68 10.13 -10.10 -2.70
CA THR A 68 9.97 -11.55 -2.79
C THR A 68 9.19 -11.95 -4.04
N TYR A 69 8.12 -11.23 -4.37
CA TYR A 69 7.35 -11.45 -5.59
C TYR A 69 8.21 -11.27 -6.84
N LEU A 70 8.93 -10.15 -6.95
CA LEU A 70 9.74 -9.85 -8.13
C LEU A 70 10.88 -10.83 -8.35
N LYS A 71 11.50 -11.33 -7.27
CA LYS A 71 12.51 -12.40 -7.36
C LYS A 71 11.95 -13.65 -8.01
N LYS A 72 10.75 -14.06 -7.61
CA LYS A 72 10.07 -15.24 -8.16
C LYS A 72 9.71 -15.03 -9.62
N LEU A 73 9.10 -13.88 -9.93
CA LEU A 73 8.67 -13.52 -11.28
C LEU A 73 9.82 -13.56 -12.28
N HIS A 74 10.93 -12.89 -11.95
CA HIS A 74 12.08 -12.77 -12.85
C HIS A 74 13.07 -13.94 -12.76
N ARG A 75 12.86 -14.88 -11.82
CA ARG A 75 13.73 -16.02 -11.51
C ARG A 75 15.17 -15.58 -11.21
N ILE A 76 15.30 -14.68 -10.23
CA ILE A 76 16.59 -14.11 -9.80
C ILE A 76 16.76 -14.20 -8.28
N ASP A 77 18.01 -14.34 -7.83
CA ASP A 77 18.32 -14.45 -6.41
C ASP A 77 18.24 -13.11 -5.68
N THR A 78 18.55 -12.01 -6.37
CA THR A 78 18.56 -10.65 -5.80
C THR A 78 18.21 -9.62 -6.86
N LEU A 79 17.45 -8.59 -6.48
CA LEU A 79 17.27 -7.41 -7.33
C LEU A 79 18.55 -6.58 -7.36
N ASP A 80 18.98 -6.20 -8.56
CA ASP A 80 20.11 -5.29 -8.74
C ASP A 80 19.76 -3.88 -8.19
N GLY A 81 20.78 -3.12 -7.81
CA GLY A 81 20.63 -1.74 -7.32
C GLY A 81 19.86 -0.85 -8.29
N ARG A 82 20.00 -1.07 -9.60
CA ARG A 82 19.24 -0.36 -10.65
C ARG A 82 17.75 -0.67 -10.62
N MET A 83 17.38 -1.93 -10.34
CA MET A 83 15.98 -2.37 -10.23
C MET A 83 15.35 -1.75 -8.99
N MET A 84 16.09 -1.77 -7.88
CA MET A 84 15.66 -1.11 -6.64
C MET A 84 15.53 0.40 -6.80
N GLU A 85 16.43 1.07 -7.55
CA GLU A 85 16.30 2.50 -7.82
C GLU A 85 14.99 2.82 -8.55
N LYS A 86 14.60 2.02 -9.56
CA LYS A 86 13.32 2.21 -10.27
C LYS A 86 12.10 2.05 -9.36
N ILE A 87 12.08 1.02 -8.53
CA ILE A 87 11.00 0.76 -7.56
C ILE A 87 10.91 1.92 -6.56
N GLN A 88 12.04 2.38 -6.04
CA GLN A 88 12.11 3.50 -5.11
C GLN A 88 11.73 4.83 -5.79
N ASP A 89 12.11 5.05 -7.05
CA ASP A 89 11.75 6.27 -7.78
C ASP A 89 10.22 6.37 -7.96
N LEU A 90 9.55 5.25 -8.24
CA LEU A 90 8.08 5.16 -8.32
C LEU A 90 7.42 5.38 -6.95
N ARG A 91 7.95 4.75 -5.90
CA ARG A 91 7.45 4.92 -4.53
C ARG A 91 7.55 6.36 -4.04
N ASN A 92 8.64 7.03 -4.39
CA ASN A 92 8.88 8.41 -4.03
C ASN A 92 8.08 9.39 -4.91
N GLY A 93 7.63 8.98 -6.11
CA GLY A 93 7.01 9.92 -7.04
C GLY A 93 8.05 10.91 -7.57
N THR A 94 9.22 10.38 -7.93
CA THR A 94 10.35 11.20 -8.39
C THR A 94 10.00 11.87 -9.71
N VAL A 95 10.11 13.19 -9.76
CA VAL A 95 9.83 13.99 -10.97
C VAL A 95 11.13 14.55 -11.51
N VAL A 96 11.33 14.49 -12.83
CA VAL A 96 12.44 15.18 -13.49
C VAL A 96 12.00 16.60 -13.82
N PHE A 97 12.62 17.58 -13.18
CA PHE A 97 12.40 19.00 -13.48
C PHE A 97 13.74 19.66 -13.79
N ASN A 98 13.84 20.36 -14.92
CA ASN A 98 15.08 21.02 -15.37
C ASN A 98 16.32 20.12 -15.33
N LYS A 99 16.21 18.89 -15.89
CA LYS A 99 17.28 17.88 -15.91
C LYS A 99 17.76 17.41 -14.52
N LYS A 100 17.06 17.77 -13.44
CA LYS A 100 17.33 17.32 -12.07
C LYS A 100 16.21 16.39 -11.60
N LYS A 101 16.58 15.23 -11.03
CA LYS A 101 15.64 14.34 -10.33
C LYS A 101 15.26 14.97 -8.99
N ILE A 102 14.00 15.35 -8.82
CA ILE A 102 13.45 15.81 -7.55
C ILE A 102 12.71 14.63 -6.92
N LYS A 103 13.29 14.07 -5.86
CA LYS A 103 12.66 12.99 -5.08
C LYS A 103 11.69 13.63 -4.08
N ARG A 104 10.40 13.35 -4.24
CA ARG A 104 9.40 13.65 -3.23
C ARG A 104 9.44 12.50 -2.20
N TYR A 105 9.54 12.79 -0.92
CA TYR A 105 9.72 11.70 0.05
C TYR A 105 8.39 10.98 0.26
N LYS A 106 8.24 9.79 -0.32
CA LYS A 106 7.08 8.90 -0.11
C LYS A 106 5.73 9.46 -0.56
N GLU A 107 5.74 10.34 -1.56
CA GLU A 107 4.52 10.92 -2.16
C GLU A 107 4.06 10.20 -3.44
N GLY A 108 4.81 9.17 -3.87
CA GLY A 108 4.43 8.32 -5.01
C GLY A 108 3.59 7.12 -4.59
N VAL A 109 3.65 6.08 -5.41
CA VAL A 109 2.76 4.92 -5.26
C VAL A 109 3.23 3.98 -4.13
N PRO A 110 2.40 3.64 -3.13
CA PRO A 110 2.75 2.68 -2.09
C PRO A 110 3.21 1.33 -2.66
N PHE A 111 4.12 0.64 -1.96
CA PHE A 111 4.64 -0.65 -2.43
C PHE A 111 3.54 -1.70 -2.58
N ARG A 112 2.54 -1.69 -1.68
CA ARG A 112 1.35 -2.53 -1.78
C ARG A 112 0.63 -2.35 -3.12
N ASP A 113 0.44 -1.12 -3.56
CA ASP A 113 -0.33 -0.85 -4.78
C ASP A 113 0.49 -1.20 -6.03
N ILE A 114 1.82 -1.03 -5.97
CA ILE A 114 2.74 -1.53 -7.02
C ILE A 114 2.61 -3.06 -7.14
N LEU A 115 2.67 -3.78 -6.01
CA LEU A 115 2.50 -5.24 -5.98
C LEU A 115 1.14 -5.66 -6.53
N TYR A 116 0.07 -4.99 -6.12
CA TYR A 116 -1.27 -5.27 -6.61
C TYR A 116 -1.36 -5.11 -8.14
N THR A 117 -0.75 -4.07 -8.71
CA THR A 117 -0.70 -3.92 -10.18
C THR A 117 0.05 -5.06 -10.85
N TYR A 118 1.12 -5.57 -10.24
CA TYR A 118 1.80 -6.77 -10.74
C TYR A 118 0.88 -8.00 -10.75
N GLU A 119 0.12 -8.21 -9.68
CA GLU A 119 -0.81 -9.34 -9.54
C GLU A 119 -1.97 -9.26 -10.55
N VAL A 120 -2.56 -8.07 -10.72
CA VAL A 120 -3.64 -7.85 -11.71
C VAL A 120 -3.18 -8.15 -13.13
N ASN A 121 -1.91 -7.87 -13.44
CA ASN A 121 -1.33 -8.08 -14.76
C ASN A 121 -0.55 -9.40 -14.87
N GLU A 122 -0.64 -10.30 -13.88
CA GLU A 122 0.22 -11.47 -13.76
C GLU A 122 0.17 -12.37 -15.00
N THR A 123 -1.02 -12.68 -15.52
CA THR A 123 -1.18 -13.53 -16.71
C THR A 123 -0.45 -12.95 -17.93
N TYR A 124 -0.69 -11.66 -18.22
CA TYR A 124 -0.07 -10.98 -19.35
C TYR A 124 1.45 -10.88 -19.21
N ILE A 125 1.92 -10.58 -17.99
CA ILE A 125 3.35 -10.52 -17.69
C ILE A 125 4.00 -11.90 -17.86
N ASN A 126 3.38 -12.97 -17.37
CA ASN A 126 3.89 -14.33 -17.48
C ASN A 126 3.98 -14.79 -18.94
N GLU A 127 3.01 -14.42 -19.79
CA GLU A 127 3.08 -14.66 -21.23
C GLU A 127 4.27 -13.95 -21.87
N ILE A 128 4.49 -12.67 -21.55
CA ILE A 128 5.64 -11.91 -22.07
C ILE A 128 6.96 -12.53 -21.64
N VAL A 129 7.11 -12.83 -20.34
CA VAL A 129 8.35 -13.39 -19.79
C VAL A 129 8.64 -14.77 -20.40
N SER A 130 7.61 -15.53 -20.76
CA SER A 130 7.78 -16.85 -21.37
C SER A 130 8.05 -16.80 -22.88
N ASN A 131 7.49 -15.82 -23.59
CA ASN A 131 7.53 -15.77 -25.06
C ASN A 131 8.60 -14.83 -25.63
N MET A 132 9.01 -13.80 -24.88
CA MET A 132 10.03 -12.85 -25.32
C MET A 132 11.44 -13.27 -24.91
N VAL A 133 12.40 -13.14 -25.83
CA VAL A 133 13.81 -13.34 -25.54
C VAL A 133 14.44 -11.99 -25.19
N PHE A 134 14.79 -11.81 -23.92
CA PHE A 134 15.49 -10.63 -23.44
C PHE A 134 17.00 -10.86 -23.43
N ALA A 135 17.77 -9.88 -23.91
CA ALA A 135 19.24 -9.95 -23.89
C ALA A 135 19.84 -9.98 -22.46
N ALA A 136 19.13 -9.42 -21.48
CA ALA A 136 19.55 -9.39 -20.09
C ALA A 136 18.33 -9.27 -19.16
N LYS A 137 18.47 -9.74 -17.91
CA LYS A 137 17.42 -9.64 -16.88
C LYS A 137 17.02 -8.21 -16.54
N TRP A 138 17.94 -7.26 -16.68
CA TRP A 138 17.62 -5.84 -16.58
C TRP A 138 16.62 -5.36 -17.62
N ASN A 139 16.73 -5.87 -18.86
CA ASN A 139 15.84 -5.48 -19.96
C ASN A 139 14.45 -6.07 -19.76
N GLU A 140 14.39 -7.35 -19.34
CA GLU A 140 13.15 -8.02 -18.93
C GLU A 140 12.44 -7.24 -17.81
N PHE A 141 13.15 -6.97 -16.71
CA PHE A 141 12.62 -6.19 -15.59
C PHE A 141 12.13 -4.82 -16.05
N SER A 142 12.93 -4.09 -16.83
CA SER A 142 12.57 -2.74 -17.27
C SER A 142 11.32 -2.74 -18.16
N TYR A 143 11.15 -3.76 -18.98
CA TYR A 143 9.99 -3.91 -19.85
C TYR A 143 8.73 -4.22 -19.03
N VAL A 144 8.80 -5.23 -18.16
CA VAL A 144 7.68 -5.61 -17.28
C VAL A 144 7.30 -4.47 -16.34
N PHE A 145 8.29 -3.79 -15.76
CA PHE A 145 8.05 -2.65 -14.87
C PHE A 145 7.38 -1.48 -15.60
N ALA A 146 7.66 -1.27 -16.89
CA ALA A 146 6.97 -0.25 -17.69
C ALA A 146 5.49 -0.57 -17.89
N ILE A 147 5.14 -1.85 -18.09
CA ILE A 147 3.73 -2.29 -18.15
C ILE A 147 3.01 -1.97 -16.85
N VAL A 148 3.63 -2.29 -15.72
CA VAL A 148 3.08 -1.99 -14.39
C VAL A 148 2.89 -0.51 -14.19
N ILE A 149 3.86 0.34 -14.55
CA ILE A 149 3.71 1.80 -14.46
C ILE A 149 2.50 2.28 -15.28
N ASN A 150 2.33 1.77 -16.51
CA ASN A 150 1.25 2.20 -17.38
C ASN A 150 -0.13 1.78 -16.85
N ASN A 151 -0.22 0.62 -16.20
CA ASN A 151 -1.47 0.06 -15.68
C ASN A 151 -1.75 0.43 -14.20
N ILE A 152 -0.89 1.25 -13.59
CA ILE A 152 -0.95 1.51 -12.14
C ILE A 152 -2.22 2.28 -11.75
N ASN A 153 -2.58 3.29 -12.52
CA ASN A 153 -3.76 4.12 -12.25
C ASN A 153 -5.04 3.31 -12.43
N ASP A 154 -5.09 2.49 -13.48
CA ASP A 154 -6.25 1.63 -13.75
C ASP A 154 -6.42 0.59 -12.64
N SER A 155 -5.32 -0.01 -12.19
CA SER A 155 -5.34 -0.98 -11.10
C SER A 155 -5.78 -0.36 -9.78
N ILE A 156 -5.26 0.83 -9.44
CA ILE A 156 -5.66 1.57 -8.24
C ILE A 156 -7.13 2.00 -8.32
N GLY A 157 -7.58 2.46 -9.49
CA GLY A 157 -8.98 2.77 -9.76
C GLY A 157 -9.90 1.58 -9.54
N VAL A 158 -9.50 0.39 -10.00
CA VAL A 158 -10.25 -0.86 -9.76
C VAL A 158 -10.23 -1.25 -8.28
N ALA A 159 -9.08 -1.15 -7.59
CA ALA A 159 -8.97 -1.49 -6.17
C ALA A 159 -9.86 -0.60 -5.29
N SER A 160 -9.81 0.72 -5.51
CA SER A 160 -10.65 1.71 -4.81
C SER A 160 -12.14 1.53 -5.11
N ASN A 161 -12.51 1.21 -6.35
CA ASN A 161 -13.88 0.87 -6.70
C ASN A 161 -14.32 -0.44 -6.04
N LYS A 162 -13.46 -1.45 -5.94
CA LYS A 162 -13.75 -2.73 -5.28
C LYS A 162 -13.95 -2.56 -3.78
N GLU A 163 -13.09 -1.79 -3.10
CA GLU A 163 -13.27 -1.42 -1.69
C GLU A 163 -14.58 -0.62 -1.51
N THR A 164 -14.87 0.33 -2.39
CA THR A 164 -16.12 1.11 -2.33
C THR A 164 -17.36 0.22 -2.52
N VAL A 165 -17.31 -0.75 -3.43
CA VAL A 165 -18.41 -1.70 -3.66
C VAL A 165 -18.56 -2.66 -2.49
N MET A 166 -17.46 -3.15 -1.89
CA MET A 166 -17.50 -3.99 -0.70
C MET A 166 -18.07 -3.23 0.51
N ASN A 167 -17.59 -2.02 0.77
CA ASN A 167 -18.09 -1.17 1.84
C ASN A 167 -19.58 -0.81 1.64
N ARG A 168 -20.02 -0.59 0.40
CA ARG A 168 -21.45 -0.41 0.09
C ARG A 168 -22.26 -1.67 0.34
N ARG A 169 -21.73 -2.86 0.00
CA ARG A 169 -22.40 -4.14 0.29
C ARG A 169 -22.50 -4.40 1.79
N GLU A 170 -21.43 -4.14 2.55
CA GLU A 170 -21.42 -4.26 4.01
C GLU A 170 -22.39 -3.29 4.65
N ALA A 171 -22.42 -2.02 4.22
CA ALA A 171 -23.41 -1.05 4.68
C ALA A 171 -24.85 -1.44 4.32
N VAL A 172 -25.09 -2.08 3.16
CA VAL A 172 -26.41 -2.60 2.80
C VAL A 172 -26.78 -3.81 3.66
N ILE A 173 -25.84 -4.66 4.04
CA ILE A 173 -26.07 -5.78 4.96
C ILE A 173 -26.40 -5.25 6.36
N ASP A 174 -25.64 -4.28 6.86
CA ASP A 174 -25.89 -3.65 8.17
C ASP A 174 -27.25 -2.94 8.22
N ASN A 175 -27.65 -2.25 7.14
CA ASN A 175 -28.97 -1.61 7.07
C ASN A 175 -30.12 -2.63 6.95
N ASN A 176 -29.92 -3.76 6.26
CA ASN A 176 -30.94 -4.82 6.17
C ASN A 176 -31.08 -5.66 7.45
N LEU A 177 -30.09 -5.63 8.35
CA LEU A 177 -30.18 -6.26 9.68
C LEU A 177 -30.96 -5.39 10.69
N VAL A 178 -31.10 -4.08 10.43
CA VAL A 178 -31.87 -3.15 11.29
C VAL A 178 -33.37 -3.19 10.97
N ASP A 179 -33.76 -3.57 9.75
CA ASP A 179 -35.17 -3.58 9.30
C ASP A 179 -35.93 -4.90 9.57
N GLN A 180 -35.32 -5.91 10.22
CA GLN A 180 -35.99 -7.18 10.56
C GLN A 180 -36.57 -7.26 11.98
N THR A 181 -36.74 -6.12 12.67
CA THR A 181 -37.46 -6.06 13.96
C THR A 181 -38.63 -5.08 13.93
N SER A 182 -39.57 -5.28 12.99
CA SER A 182 -40.95 -4.80 13.12
C SER A 182 -41.85 -5.48 12.09
N TYR A 183 -42.15 -6.76 12.30
CA TYR A 183 -43.25 -7.41 11.59
C TYR A 183 -44.58 -6.94 12.22
N SER A 184 -45.04 -5.76 11.81
CA SER A 184 -46.44 -5.36 11.95
C SER A 184 -47.15 -5.75 10.66
N THR A 185 -48.01 -6.75 10.74
CA THR A 185 -48.93 -7.14 9.67
C THR A 185 -50.02 -6.08 9.52
N ASP A 186 -49.82 -5.12 8.64
CA ASP A 186 -50.92 -4.38 8.03
C ASP A 186 -50.79 -4.53 6.51
N GLU A 187 -51.68 -5.35 5.93
CA GLU A 187 -51.81 -5.53 4.50
C GLU A 187 -52.15 -4.19 3.81
N PRO A 188 -51.42 -3.77 2.76
CA PRO A 188 -51.94 -2.84 1.80
C PRO A 188 -52.51 -3.57 0.59
N ALA A 189 -53.79 -3.30 0.38
CA ALA A 189 -54.67 -3.61 -0.75
C ALA A 189 -54.02 -4.00 -2.09
N LYS A 190 -54.58 -5.07 -2.70
CA LYS A 190 -54.46 -5.43 -4.12
C LYS A 190 -54.58 -4.19 -5.00
N TYR A 191 -53.55 -3.89 -5.80
CA TYR A 191 -53.62 -2.91 -6.86
C TYR A 191 -53.32 -3.55 -8.22
N ASN A 192 -54.19 -3.24 -9.19
CA ASN A 192 -54.34 -3.87 -10.48
C ASN A 192 -53.09 -3.77 -11.39
N ASN A 193 -52.81 -4.88 -12.09
CA ASN A 193 -51.98 -4.92 -13.28
C ASN A 193 -52.60 -4.03 -14.36
N ASN A 194 -52.00 -2.86 -14.62
CA ASN A 194 -52.12 -2.13 -15.89
C ASN A 194 -51.08 -1.02 -15.94
N LYS A 195 -49.90 -1.31 -16.49
CA LYS A 195 -49.05 -0.31 -17.13
C LYS A 195 -48.47 -0.89 -18.42
N LYS A 196 -48.80 -0.20 -19.51
CA LYS A 196 -48.42 -0.46 -20.90
C LYS A 196 -46.90 -0.45 -21.06
N ASP A 197 -46.41 -1.35 -21.90
CA ASP A 197 -45.06 -1.37 -22.44
C ASP A 197 -44.68 0.02 -23.01
N VAL A 198 -43.51 0.51 -22.60
CA VAL A 198 -42.96 1.83 -23.00
C VAL A 198 -42.02 1.68 -24.22
N LEU A 199 -42.13 0.59 -24.98
CA LEU A 199 -41.26 0.34 -26.14
C LEU A 199 -42.05 -0.20 -27.34
N ASP A 200 -43.02 0.58 -27.81
CA ASP A 200 -43.66 0.36 -29.11
C ASP A 200 -43.35 1.54 -30.04
N ILE A 201 -42.59 1.28 -31.11
CA ILE A 201 -42.16 2.24 -32.15
C ILE A 201 -42.93 2.02 -33.46
N SER A 202 -44.07 1.32 -33.40
CA SER A 202 -44.95 1.05 -34.54
C SER A 202 -45.59 2.29 -35.16
N GLU A 203 -45.39 3.49 -34.59
CA GLU A 203 -45.87 4.76 -35.15
C GLU A 203 -44.85 5.47 -36.07
N PHE A 204 -43.65 4.89 -36.29
CA PHE A 204 -42.57 5.51 -37.07
C PHE A 204 -42.12 4.71 -38.33
N LEU A 205 -42.93 3.76 -38.82
CA LEU A 205 -42.69 3.07 -40.10
C LEU A 205 -43.87 3.23 -41.06
#